data_AF-A0A969CMP3-F1
#
_entry.id   AF-A0A969CMP3-F1
#
_cell.length_a   1.000
_cell.length_b   1.000
_cell.length_c   1.000
_cell.angle_alpha   90.00
_cell.angle_beta   90.00
_cell.angle_gamma   90.00
#
_symmetry.space_group_name_H-M   'P 1'
#
loop_
_entity.id
_entity.type
_entity.pdbx_description
1 polymer ?
#
loop_
_entity_poly.entity_id
_entity_poly.type
_entity_poly.pdbx_seq_one_letter_code
_entity_poly.pdbx_strand_id
1 'polypeptide(L)'
;MTATSKATQYQFQYQYKALHKPNQLIYGQGQTAVITGWTVKSTLTKHLQPQEYAVIGQLYSPTRGINLLIRNLLYNPHVHYLVVLNATKEDMNAGAGICLLDFFRNGFKEGICDTGKLCWVIDSKIPGYIDIDVKASALEKLRQSIKWKEAKSITEAVNQVKSFARIEPVEPWGPASPFDMPTVMPTVLPGQRYGHRIEGKTIAETWVKIIHLIKTTGTIRPTAYDGQWQELIDLMAIVTSESENFDFPEPNYLPIDPCFLQEYISQIRDDAPKREGVKYTYGQRLRSHFGCDQIKLCIDKLVADIDSARVVMSLWDVSNDANDSPPCLNHIWVRIVDNELSLTATFRSNDMFSAWPANAMGLRDLQRHIRDEICKRSTHSLKMGPLITISQSAHIYDDCWENAEKVIQSQYGKICQQRDYADPTGSFVITVQDGKILVEHMTPGSGEVVNCYCGKSAKQLYQQIAANCPGLQVEHAIYLGTELQKAELALSMEQEFIYEQDKPIRISNKVR
;
A
#
# COMPACT_ATOMS: atom_id res chain seq x y z
N MET A 1 -53.58 -27.47 36.74
CA MET A 1 -52.61 -26.41 37.08
C MET A 1 -51.60 -26.34 35.94
N THR A 2 -51.78 -25.37 35.06
CA THR A 2 -50.88 -25.07 33.95
C THR A 2 -49.60 -24.43 34.50
N ALA A 3 -48.48 -25.12 34.33
CA ALA A 3 -47.15 -24.57 34.61
C ALA A 3 -46.81 -23.56 33.50
N THR A 4 -47.04 -22.28 33.78
CA THR A 4 -46.53 -21.18 32.97
C THR A 4 -45.01 -21.14 33.07
N SER A 5 -44.35 -21.46 31.97
CA SER A 5 -42.93 -21.18 31.77
C SER A 5 -42.70 -19.69 31.97
N LYS A 6 -41.92 -19.30 33.00
CA LYS A 6 -41.38 -17.96 33.10
C LYS A 6 -40.45 -17.74 31.92
N ALA A 7 -40.95 -17.03 30.90
CA ALA A 7 -40.09 -16.39 29.92
C ALA A 7 -39.23 -15.38 30.66
N THR A 8 -37.91 -15.61 30.69
CA THR A 8 -36.94 -14.61 31.12
C THR A 8 -37.01 -13.45 30.12
N GLN A 9 -37.81 -12.44 30.42
CA GLN A 9 -37.80 -11.17 29.69
C GLN A 9 -36.43 -10.53 29.92
N TYR A 10 -35.58 -10.55 28.89
CA TYR A 10 -34.39 -9.71 28.85
C TYR A 10 -34.84 -8.25 28.93
N GLN A 11 -34.73 -7.65 30.12
CA GLN A 11 -35.39 -6.38 30.46
C GLN A 11 -34.66 -5.14 29.89
N PHE A 12 -33.47 -5.31 29.32
CA PHE A 12 -32.73 -4.27 28.61
C PHE A 12 -32.28 -4.77 27.24
N GLN A 13 -32.76 -4.13 26.17
CA GLN A 13 -32.20 -4.24 24.82
C GLN A 13 -31.37 -2.98 24.58
N TYR A 14 -30.05 -3.10 24.67
CA TYR A 14 -29.16 -2.00 24.34
C TYR A 14 -29.06 -1.87 22.81
N GLN A 15 -28.85 -0.65 22.32
CA GLN A 15 -28.56 -0.41 20.92
C GLN A 15 -27.19 0.22 20.80
N TYR A 16 -26.25 -0.54 20.25
CA TYR A 16 -24.93 -0.01 19.92
C TYR A 16 -25.04 0.92 18.71
N LYS A 17 -24.47 2.12 18.80
CA LYS A 17 -24.44 3.10 17.71
C LYS A 17 -23.01 3.51 17.43
N ALA A 18 -22.50 3.19 16.24
CA ALA A 18 -21.19 3.65 15.82
C ALA A 18 -21.28 5.04 15.18
N LEU A 19 -20.45 5.97 15.63
CA LEU A 19 -20.26 7.26 14.97
C LEU A 19 -19.25 7.14 13.82
N HIS A 20 -18.32 6.20 13.94
CA HIS A 20 -17.21 6.01 13.01
C HIS A 20 -17.29 4.62 12.36
N LYS A 21 -17.29 4.57 11.02
CA LYS A 21 -17.38 3.36 10.17
C LYS A 21 -18.60 2.45 10.49
N PRO A 22 -19.84 2.99 10.56
CA PRO A 22 -21.01 2.23 10.98
C PRO A 22 -21.38 1.03 10.09
N ASN A 23 -21.07 1.05 8.79
CA ASN A 23 -21.39 -0.02 7.86
C ASN A 23 -20.38 -1.18 7.90
N GLN A 24 -19.33 -1.07 8.72
CA GLN A 24 -18.32 -2.12 8.89
C GLN A 24 -18.55 -3.01 10.12
N LEU A 25 -19.66 -2.87 10.84
CA LEU A 25 -19.89 -3.54 12.12
C LEU A 25 -21.10 -4.47 12.06
N ILE A 26 -21.08 -5.51 12.88
CA ILE A 26 -22.24 -6.37 13.12
C ILE A 26 -22.83 -5.97 14.46
N TYR A 27 -24.07 -5.50 14.45
CA TYR A 27 -24.75 -4.99 15.64
C TYR A 27 -25.50 -6.11 16.37
N GLY A 28 -25.57 -5.98 17.69
CA GLY A 28 -26.36 -6.81 18.58
C GLY A 28 -27.05 -5.96 19.66
N GLN A 29 -27.52 -6.61 20.72
CA GLN A 29 -28.34 -6.02 21.79
C GLN A 29 -27.78 -6.25 23.20
N GLY A 30 -26.62 -6.92 23.30
CA GLY A 30 -25.94 -7.23 24.56
C GLY A 30 -25.02 -6.12 25.05
N GLN A 31 -24.10 -6.47 25.96
CA GLN A 31 -23.14 -5.54 26.59
C GLN A 31 -21.67 -5.84 26.28
N THR A 32 -21.43 -6.81 25.39
CA THR A 32 -20.09 -7.29 25.04
C THR A 32 -19.69 -6.81 23.65
N ALA A 33 -18.65 -5.98 23.56
CA ALA A 33 -18.00 -5.70 22.28
C ALA A 33 -17.01 -6.83 21.96
N VAL A 34 -17.00 -7.29 20.71
CA VAL A 34 -16.09 -8.33 20.24
C VAL A 34 -15.21 -7.76 19.12
N ILE A 35 -13.90 -7.79 19.35
CA ILE A 35 -12.90 -7.28 18.43
C ILE A 35 -12.22 -8.47 17.78
N THR A 36 -12.39 -8.59 16.48
CA THR A 36 -11.72 -9.59 15.64
C THR A 36 -10.59 -8.87 14.91
N GLY A 37 -9.37 -9.39 14.87
CA GLY A 37 -8.32 -8.74 14.09
C GLY A 37 -8.59 -8.86 12.58
N TRP A 38 -7.70 -9.59 11.91
CA TRP A 38 -7.88 -10.10 10.56
C TRP A 38 -8.81 -11.31 10.47
N THR A 39 -9.12 -11.96 11.60
CA THR A 39 -10.15 -13.00 11.65
C THR A 39 -11.49 -12.48 11.12
N VAL A 40 -12.11 -13.22 10.19
CA VAL A 40 -13.40 -12.84 9.59
C VAL A 40 -14.52 -12.81 10.64
N LYS A 41 -15.03 -11.63 11.00
CA LYS A 41 -16.07 -11.43 12.02
C LYS A 41 -17.34 -12.28 11.86
N SER A 42 -17.75 -12.61 10.63
CA SER A 42 -18.96 -13.42 10.38
C SER A 42 -18.79 -14.89 10.77
N THR A 43 -17.59 -15.36 11.11
CA THR A 43 -17.42 -16.70 11.69
C THR A 43 -17.97 -16.77 13.11
N LEU A 44 -17.90 -15.69 13.90
CA LEU A 44 -18.44 -15.69 15.25
C LEU A 44 -19.97 -15.63 15.26
N THR A 45 -20.59 -14.92 14.32
CA THR A 45 -22.05 -14.82 14.25
C THR A 45 -22.75 -16.13 13.91
N LYS A 46 -22.02 -17.13 13.38
CA LYS A 46 -22.54 -18.50 13.22
C LYS A 46 -22.81 -19.18 14.56
N HIS A 47 -22.18 -18.71 15.63
CA HIS A 47 -22.21 -19.35 16.96
C HIS A 47 -22.79 -18.46 18.07
N LEU A 48 -23.07 -17.19 17.76
CA LEU A 48 -23.57 -16.18 18.70
C LEU A 48 -24.94 -15.66 18.26
N GLN A 49 -25.80 -15.39 19.23
CA GLN A 49 -27.09 -14.72 19.04
C GLN A 49 -26.94 -13.20 19.22
N PRO A 50 -27.74 -12.36 18.54
CA PRO A 50 -27.66 -10.90 18.66
C PRO A 50 -27.76 -10.37 20.09
N GLN A 51 -28.44 -11.06 21.00
CA GLN A 51 -28.57 -10.66 22.41
C GLN A 51 -27.28 -10.88 23.22
N GLU A 52 -26.34 -11.68 22.73
CA GLU A 52 -25.12 -12.06 23.47
C GLU A 52 -23.99 -11.03 23.33
N TYR A 53 -24.07 -10.13 22.34
CA TYR A 53 -23.04 -9.12 22.06
C TYR A 53 -23.67 -7.77 21.73
N ALA A 54 -22.94 -6.69 22.01
CA ALA A 54 -23.31 -5.33 21.62
C ALA A 54 -22.91 -5.07 20.16
N VAL A 55 -21.67 -5.43 19.81
CA VAL A 55 -21.09 -5.20 18.49
C VAL A 55 -19.96 -6.20 18.22
N ILE A 56 -19.80 -6.60 16.96
CA ILE A 56 -18.62 -7.33 16.47
C ILE A 56 -17.97 -6.52 15.34
N GLY A 57 -16.69 -6.19 15.50
CA GLY A 57 -15.93 -5.37 14.57
C GLY A 57 -14.55 -5.95 14.26
N GLN A 58 -13.97 -5.51 13.13
CA GLN A 58 -12.60 -5.86 12.77
C GLN A 58 -11.63 -4.74 13.14
N LEU A 59 -10.47 -5.10 13.70
CA LEU A 59 -9.39 -4.19 14.07
C LEU A 59 -8.10 -4.64 13.38
N TYR A 60 -7.89 -4.14 12.16
CA TYR A 60 -6.77 -4.57 11.31
C TYR A 60 -5.44 -3.90 11.65
N SER A 61 -5.47 -2.67 12.18
CA SER A 61 -4.29 -1.86 12.40
C SER A 61 -4.38 -1.14 13.76
N PRO A 62 -3.32 -1.21 14.59
CA PRO A 62 -3.29 -0.51 15.88
C PRO A 62 -3.24 1.01 15.72
N THR A 63 -2.49 1.51 14.74
CA THR A 63 -2.26 2.95 14.53
C THR A 63 -3.44 3.66 13.85
N ARG A 64 -4.28 2.93 13.12
CA ARG A 64 -5.47 3.48 12.44
C ARG A 64 -6.77 3.19 13.19
N GLY A 65 -6.96 1.93 13.60
CA GLY A 65 -8.26 1.44 14.04
C GLY A 65 -8.58 1.67 15.51
N ILE A 66 -7.57 1.73 16.39
CA ILE A 66 -7.81 1.88 17.84
C ILE A 66 -8.46 3.23 18.15
N ASN A 67 -8.01 4.32 17.52
CA ASN A 67 -8.60 5.64 17.70
C ASN A 67 -10.12 5.66 17.38
N LEU A 68 -10.52 5.06 16.25
CA LEU A 68 -11.93 4.94 15.85
C LEU A 68 -12.72 4.06 16.83
N LEU A 69 -12.14 2.94 17.24
CA LEU A 69 -12.75 2.01 18.19
C LEU A 69 -13.00 2.68 19.55
N ILE A 70 -12.01 3.40 20.08
CA ILE A 70 -12.11 4.10 21.37
C ILE A 70 -13.20 5.16 21.33
N ARG A 71 -13.29 5.97 20.26
CA ARG A 71 -14.36 6.96 20.08
C ARG A 71 -15.74 6.31 20.05
N ASN A 72 -15.89 5.18 19.36
CA ASN A 72 -17.14 4.43 19.35
C ASN A 72 -17.46 3.83 20.74
N LEU A 73 -16.48 3.29 21.47
CA LEU A 73 -16.70 2.76 22.82
C LEU A 73 -17.11 3.86 23.83
N LEU A 74 -16.48 5.04 23.74
CA LEU A 74 -16.84 6.22 24.56
C LEU A 74 -18.27 6.71 24.32
N TYR A 75 -18.78 6.54 23.10
CA TYR A 75 -20.16 6.86 22.76
C TYR A 75 -21.16 5.78 23.23
N ASN A 76 -20.70 4.57 23.55
CA ASN A 76 -21.54 3.43 23.92
C ASN A 76 -21.26 2.95 25.36
N PRO A 77 -21.65 3.72 26.39
CA PRO A 77 -21.34 3.42 27.79
C PRO A 77 -22.09 2.22 28.38
N HIS A 78 -22.97 1.58 27.62
CA HIS A 78 -23.59 0.30 27.98
C HIS A 78 -22.68 -0.91 27.71
N VAL A 79 -21.56 -0.72 27.01
CA VAL A 79 -20.56 -1.77 26.80
C VAL A 79 -19.71 -1.89 28.07
N HIS A 80 -19.81 -3.03 28.73
CA HIS A 80 -19.04 -3.36 29.95
C HIS A 80 -18.01 -4.46 29.73
N TYR A 81 -18.14 -5.21 28.64
CA TYR A 81 -17.27 -6.34 28.35
C TYR A 81 -16.63 -6.21 26.99
N LEU A 82 -15.36 -6.60 26.90
CA LEU A 82 -14.59 -6.63 25.66
C LEU A 82 -13.95 -8.00 25.49
N VAL A 83 -14.16 -8.64 24.34
CA VAL A 83 -13.45 -9.86 23.96
C VAL A 83 -12.58 -9.54 22.75
N VAL A 84 -11.27 -9.70 22.88
CA VAL A 84 -10.30 -9.45 21.82
C VAL A 84 -9.78 -10.79 21.30
N LEU A 85 -10.08 -11.08 20.03
CA LEU A 85 -9.73 -12.34 19.37
C LEU A 85 -8.42 -12.21 18.58
N ASN A 86 -7.43 -13.00 18.98
CA ASN A 86 -6.15 -13.19 18.30
C ASN A 86 -6.01 -14.67 17.91
N ALA A 87 -6.82 -15.13 16.95
CA ALA A 87 -6.89 -16.55 16.57
C ALA A 87 -5.93 -16.92 15.43
N THR A 88 -5.66 -15.99 14.53
CA THR A 88 -4.93 -16.24 13.28
C THR A 88 -3.51 -15.68 13.35
N LYS A 89 -2.65 -16.11 12.42
CA LYS A 89 -1.29 -15.52 12.34
C LYS A 89 -1.40 -14.06 11.95
N GLU A 90 -2.29 -13.77 11.02
CA GLU A 90 -2.64 -12.45 10.53
C GLU A 90 -3.04 -11.50 11.68
N ASP A 91 -3.82 -11.97 12.67
CA ASP A 91 -4.13 -11.18 13.88
C ASP A 91 -2.86 -10.83 14.69
N MET A 92 -1.99 -11.83 14.90
CA MET A 92 -0.77 -11.68 15.69
C MET A 92 0.24 -10.75 15.01
N ASN A 93 0.41 -10.93 13.70
CA ASN A 93 1.33 -10.15 12.86
C ASN A 93 0.93 -8.68 12.82
N ALA A 94 -0.38 -8.40 12.75
CA ALA A 94 -0.87 -7.03 12.77
C ALA A 94 -0.73 -6.36 14.15
N GLY A 95 -0.66 -7.15 15.23
CA GLY A 95 -0.46 -6.66 16.59
C GLY A 95 -1.60 -5.82 17.17
N ALA A 96 -2.67 -5.57 16.40
CA ALA A 96 -3.70 -4.59 16.76
C ALA A 96 -4.48 -4.98 18.02
N GLY A 97 -4.80 -6.27 18.17
CA GLY A 97 -5.45 -6.80 19.37
C GLY A 97 -4.56 -6.71 20.61
N ILE A 98 -3.25 -6.98 20.47
CA ILE A 98 -2.28 -6.88 21.57
C ILE A 98 -2.14 -5.43 22.02
N CYS A 99 -1.95 -4.50 21.08
CA CYS A 99 -1.86 -3.07 21.37
C CYS A 99 -3.12 -2.55 22.08
N LEU A 100 -4.31 -2.95 21.62
CA LEU A 100 -5.57 -2.60 22.30
C LEU A 100 -5.63 -3.16 23.73
N LEU A 101 -5.21 -4.41 23.94
CA LEU A 101 -5.17 -4.99 25.27
C LEU A 101 -4.18 -4.26 26.19
N ASP A 102 -3.03 -3.84 25.66
CA ASP A 102 -2.02 -3.07 26.39
C ASP A 102 -2.52 -1.66 26.74
N PHE A 103 -3.38 -1.04 25.93
CA PHE A 103 -4.09 0.17 26.33
C PHE A 103 -4.89 -0.06 27.61
N PHE A 104 -5.64 -1.16 27.73
CA PHE A 104 -6.36 -1.45 28.96
C PHE A 104 -5.41 -1.82 30.11
N ARG A 105 -4.39 -2.66 29.86
CA ARG A 105 -3.46 -3.18 30.88
C ARG A 105 -2.53 -2.12 31.45
N ASN A 106 -1.82 -1.42 30.58
CA ASN A 106 -0.63 -0.66 30.94
C ASN A 106 -0.95 0.82 31.01
N GLY A 107 -1.52 1.38 29.95
CA GLY A 107 -1.44 2.83 29.88
C GLY A 107 -1.68 3.43 28.53
N PHE A 108 -1.84 4.74 28.60
CA PHE A 108 -1.38 5.65 27.58
C PHE A 108 -0.62 6.80 28.25
N LYS A 109 0.25 7.47 27.50
CA LYS A 109 0.97 8.66 27.93
C LYS A 109 0.94 9.70 26.82
N GLU A 110 1.08 10.97 27.19
CA GLU A 110 1.26 12.01 26.19
C GLU A 110 2.57 11.75 25.42
N GLY A 111 2.51 11.91 24.10
CA GLY A 111 3.65 11.72 23.22
C GLY A 111 3.36 12.17 21.81
N ILE A 112 4.23 11.74 20.89
CA ILE A 112 4.17 12.13 19.49
C ILE A 112 3.97 10.87 18.66
N CYS A 113 2.97 10.84 17.77
CA CYS A 113 2.77 9.70 16.87
C CYS A 113 3.80 9.70 15.73
N ASP A 114 3.83 8.65 14.91
CA ASP A 114 4.74 8.54 13.74
C ASP A 114 4.64 9.72 12.77
N THR A 115 3.52 10.42 12.84
CA THR A 115 3.22 11.57 12.03
C THR A 115 3.83 12.86 12.60
N GLY A 116 4.39 12.87 13.82
CA GLY A 116 4.86 14.10 14.45
C GLY A 116 3.77 14.92 15.13
N LYS A 117 2.53 14.42 15.21
CA LYS A 117 1.43 15.06 15.96
C LYS A 117 1.44 14.66 17.43
N LEU A 118 1.10 15.61 18.29
CA LEU A 118 0.80 15.36 19.70
C LEU A 118 -0.41 14.43 19.80
N CYS A 119 -0.27 13.36 20.59
CA CYS A 119 -1.29 12.32 20.76
C CYS A 119 -1.12 11.61 22.11
N TRP A 120 -2.05 10.72 22.42
CA TRP A 120 -1.88 9.70 23.45
C TRP A 120 -1.24 8.46 22.83
N VAL A 121 -0.02 8.14 23.26
CA VAL A 121 0.71 6.94 22.86
C VAL A 121 0.36 5.82 23.84
N ILE A 122 -0.13 4.70 23.31
CA ILE A 122 -0.42 3.49 24.09
C ILE A 122 0.89 2.90 24.62
N ASP A 123 0.92 2.52 25.89
CA ASP A 123 2.10 1.90 26.50
C ASP A 123 2.20 0.41 26.10
N SER A 124 2.65 0.20 24.86
CA SER A 124 2.83 -1.11 24.23
C SER A 124 4.13 -1.13 23.42
N LYS A 125 4.64 -2.33 23.17
CA LYS A 125 5.73 -2.53 22.20
C LYS A 125 5.25 -2.30 20.76
N ILE A 126 3.95 -2.41 20.51
CA ILE A 126 3.33 -2.19 19.22
C ILE A 126 2.81 -0.75 19.18
N PRO A 127 3.25 0.08 18.23
CA PRO A 127 2.80 1.46 18.13
C PRO A 127 1.28 1.55 17.98
N GLY A 128 0.65 2.38 18.80
CA GLY A 128 -0.78 2.66 18.76
C GLY A 128 -1.08 4.01 19.37
N TYR A 129 -2.00 4.74 18.74
CA TYR A 129 -2.24 6.15 19.01
C TYR A 129 -3.72 6.44 19.17
N ILE A 130 -4.03 7.40 20.04
CA ILE A 130 -5.34 8.02 20.19
C ILE A 130 -5.12 9.52 20.10
N ASP A 131 -5.95 10.24 19.35
CA ASP A 131 -5.77 11.68 19.17
C ASP A 131 -5.89 12.43 20.50
N ILE A 132 -5.14 13.53 20.62
CA ILE A 132 -5.04 14.32 21.86
C ILE A 132 -6.35 15.03 22.24
N ASP A 133 -7.28 15.20 21.30
CA ASP A 133 -8.60 15.79 21.53
C ASP A 133 -9.51 14.90 22.39
N VAL A 134 -9.26 13.58 22.40
CA VAL A 134 -9.93 12.66 23.32
C VAL A 134 -9.37 12.87 24.71
N LYS A 135 -10.17 13.43 25.62
CA LYS A 135 -9.73 13.81 26.97
C LYS A 135 -9.16 12.60 27.73
N ALA A 136 -7.98 12.75 28.33
CA ALA A 136 -7.35 11.70 29.16
C ALA A 136 -8.29 11.14 30.25
N SER A 137 -9.09 11.99 30.88
CA SER A 137 -10.07 11.55 31.88
C SER A 137 -11.15 10.64 31.32
N ALA A 138 -11.55 10.82 30.05
CA ALA A 138 -12.50 9.95 29.38
C ALA A 138 -11.86 8.59 29.04
N LEU A 139 -10.60 8.59 28.59
CA LEU A 139 -9.83 7.38 28.34
C LEU A 139 -9.62 6.54 29.60
N GLU A 140 -9.22 7.16 30.71
CA GLU A 140 -9.08 6.47 31.99
C GLU A 140 -10.42 5.91 32.50
N LYS A 141 -11.50 6.69 32.37
CA LYS A 141 -12.84 6.21 32.71
C LYS A 141 -13.23 4.99 31.87
N LEU A 142 -12.97 4.99 30.57
CA LEU A 142 -13.24 3.86 29.68
C LEU A 142 -12.46 2.61 30.12
N ARG A 143 -11.16 2.76 30.40
CA ARG A 143 -10.28 1.66 30.83
C ARG A 143 -10.76 1.01 32.11
N GLN A 144 -11.18 1.81 33.08
CA GLN A 144 -11.66 1.33 34.38
C GLN A 144 -13.06 0.70 34.30
N SER A 145 -13.87 1.09 33.32
CA SER A 145 -15.27 0.66 33.22
C SER A 145 -15.47 -0.63 32.42
N ILE A 146 -14.53 -0.99 31.54
CA ILE A 146 -14.63 -2.17 30.67
C ILE A 146 -13.77 -3.32 31.20
N LYS A 147 -14.42 -4.45 31.45
CA LYS A 147 -13.74 -5.73 31.70
C LYS A 147 -13.39 -6.39 30.37
N TRP A 148 -12.13 -6.73 30.17
CA TRP A 148 -11.66 -7.31 28.92
C TRP A 148 -11.13 -8.74 29.11
N LYS A 149 -11.21 -9.54 28.04
CA LYS A 149 -10.53 -10.83 27.92
C LYS A 149 -9.91 -10.99 26.54
N GLU A 150 -8.77 -11.65 26.51
CA GLU A 150 -8.16 -12.13 25.28
C GLU A 150 -8.66 -13.54 24.98
N ALA A 151 -8.90 -13.84 23.70
CA ALA A 151 -9.21 -15.17 23.21
C ALA A 151 -8.23 -15.56 22.10
N LYS A 152 -7.69 -16.78 22.16
CA LYS A 152 -6.74 -17.35 21.19
C LYS A 152 -7.41 -18.23 20.13
N SER A 153 -8.72 -18.42 20.21
CA SER A 153 -9.50 -19.18 19.24
C SER A 153 -10.93 -18.68 19.14
N ILE A 154 -11.60 -18.95 18.02
CA ILE A 154 -13.02 -18.62 17.81
C ILE A 154 -13.88 -19.26 18.91
N THR A 155 -13.62 -20.53 19.23
CA THR A 155 -14.34 -21.25 20.29
C THR A 155 -14.18 -20.58 21.65
N GLU A 156 -12.97 -20.15 22.00
CA GLU A 156 -12.71 -19.46 23.25
C GLU A 156 -13.45 -18.11 23.29
N ALA A 157 -13.39 -17.31 22.21
CA ALA A 157 -14.12 -16.05 22.13
C ALA A 157 -15.62 -16.25 22.30
N VAL A 158 -16.21 -17.22 21.60
CA VAL A 158 -17.64 -17.56 21.72
C VAL A 158 -18.00 -17.94 23.15
N ASN A 159 -17.21 -18.78 23.80
CA ASN A 159 -17.45 -19.19 25.19
C ASN A 159 -17.36 -18.01 26.16
N GLN A 160 -16.39 -17.12 25.97
CA GLN A 160 -16.25 -15.91 26.79
C GLN A 160 -17.43 -14.96 26.60
N VAL A 161 -17.87 -14.71 25.36
CA VAL A 161 -19.04 -13.87 25.06
C VAL A 161 -20.31 -14.46 25.70
N LYS A 162 -20.55 -15.76 25.54
CA LYS A 162 -21.69 -16.46 26.18
C LYS A 162 -21.64 -16.40 27.69
N SER A 163 -20.45 -16.46 28.28
CA SER A 163 -20.28 -16.31 29.72
C SER A 163 -20.65 -14.90 30.18
N PHE A 164 -20.25 -13.86 29.44
CA PHE A 164 -20.61 -12.48 29.77
C PHE A 164 -22.10 -12.20 29.56
N ALA A 165 -22.72 -12.79 28.53
CA ALA A 165 -24.15 -12.66 28.26
C ALA A 165 -25.08 -13.24 29.35
N ARG A 166 -24.54 -14.08 30.26
CA ARG A 166 -25.28 -14.62 31.42
C ARG A 166 -25.24 -13.70 32.64
N ILE A 167 -24.40 -12.67 32.63
CA ILE A 167 -24.33 -11.70 33.71
C ILE A 167 -25.54 -10.77 33.57
N GLU A 168 -26.16 -10.42 34.69
CA GLU A 168 -27.31 -9.52 34.70
C GLU A 168 -26.95 -8.15 34.09
N PRO A 169 -27.89 -7.51 33.37
CA PRO A 169 -27.66 -6.21 32.76
C PRO A 169 -27.13 -5.16 33.74
N VAL A 170 -26.01 -4.53 33.38
CA VAL A 170 -25.39 -3.45 34.18
C VAL A 170 -25.79 -2.09 33.62
N GLU A 171 -26.11 -1.13 34.50
CA GLU A 171 -26.37 0.26 34.11
C GLU A 171 -25.15 0.91 33.43
N PRO A 172 -25.34 1.74 32.39
CA PRO A 172 -24.24 2.39 31.70
C PRO A 172 -23.29 3.15 32.64
N TRP A 173 -21.99 3.02 32.41
CA TRP A 173 -20.96 3.63 33.27
C TRP A 173 -20.84 5.17 33.11
N GLY A 174 -21.68 5.80 32.29
CA GLY A 174 -21.74 7.24 32.10
C GLY A 174 -22.63 7.67 30.93
N PRO A 175 -22.68 8.97 30.62
CA PRO A 175 -23.35 9.47 29.42
C PRO A 175 -22.53 9.17 28.16
N ALA A 176 -23.21 9.03 27.02
CA ALA A 176 -22.57 8.90 25.71
C ALA A 176 -21.71 10.13 25.41
N SER A 177 -20.44 9.93 25.09
CA SER A 177 -19.48 11.00 24.83
C SER A 177 -19.05 11.00 23.36
N PRO A 178 -19.60 11.88 22.50
CA PRO A 178 -19.20 11.96 21.10
C PRO A 178 -17.85 12.67 20.98
N PHE A 179 -16.99 12.13 20.13
CA PHE A 179 -15.71 12.73 19.76
C PHE A 179 -15.55 12.65 18.24
N ASP A 180 -15.53 13.81 17.59
CA ASP A 180 -15.46 13.93 16.13
C ASP A 180 -14.04 13.71 15.60
N MET A 181 -13.92 13.19 14.38
CA MET A 181 -12.61 13.02 13.73
C MET A 181 -12.22 14.30 12.99
N PRO A 182 -10.96 14.75 13.10
CA PRO A 182 -10.49 15.87 12.29
C PRO A 182 -10.55 15.51 10.80
N THR A 183 -11.22 16.36 10.00
CA THR A 183 -11.33 16.18 8.55
C THR A 183 -10.28 17.05 7.86
N VAL A 184 -9.37 16.44 7.12
CA VAL A 184 -8.42 17.17 6.26
C VAL A 184 -8.95 17.13 4.83
N MET A 185 -9.17 18.31 4.22
CA MET A 185 -9.49 18.39 2.80
C MET A 185 -8.20 18.27 1.98
N PRO A 186 -8.04 17.26 1.10
CA PRO A 186 -6.85 17.16 0.28
C PRO A 186 -6.85 18.24 -0.81
N THR A 187 -5.68 18.77 -1.12
CA THR A 187 -5.46 19.52 -2.36
C THR A 187 -5.14 18.53 -3.48
N VAL A 188 -5.92 18.53 -4.56
CA VAL A 188 -5.71 17.69 -5.74
C VAL A 188 -5.44 18.59 -6.94
N LEU A 189 -4.35 18.33 -7.65
CA LEU A 189 -3.95 19.01 -8.88
C LEU A 189 -4.54 18.31 -10.12
N PRO A 190 -4.68 19.02 -11.25
CA PRO A 190 -5.03 18.40 -12.52
C PRO A 190 -4.03 17.31 -12.92
N GLY A 191 -4.51 16.21 -13.48
CA GLY A 191 -3.67 15.11 -13.95
C GLY A 191 -4.43 14.13 -14.84
N GLN A 192 -3.68 13.21 -15.45
CA GLN A 192 -4.24 12.12 -16.24
C GLN A 192 -5.09 11.21 -15.34
N ARG A 193 -6.16 10.62 -15.87
CA ARG A 193 -7.04 9.74 -15.08
C ARG A 193 -6.64 8.27 -15.20
N TYR A 194 -6.31 7.82 -16.40
CA TYR A 194 -6.08 6.42 -16.76
C TYR A 194 -4.68 6.22 -17.31
N GLY A 195 -4.03 5.13 -16.93
CA GLY A 195 -2.73 4.75 -17.47
C GLY A 195 -1.61 5.62 -16.89
N HIS A 196 -0.91 5.08 -15.90
CA HIS A 196 0.20 5.75 -15.23
C HIS A 196 1.41 4.85 -15.24
N ARG A 197 2.60 5.44 -15.38
CA ARG A 197 3.87 4.72 -15.30
C ARG A 197 4.76 5.37 -14.28
N ILE A 198 5.17 4.60 -13.28
CA ILE A 198 6.14 4.99 -12.26
C ILE A 198 7.26 3.95 -12.23
N GLU A 199 8.49 4.43 -12.11
CA GLU A 199 9.68 3.60 -12.06
C GLU A 199 10.61 4.07 -10.94
N GLY A 200 11.23 3.13 -10.25
CA GLY A 200 12.27 3.38 -9.24
C GLY A 200 13.21 2.18 -9.10
N LYS A 201 14.36 2.40 -8.46
CA LYS A 201 15.38 1.36 -8.29
C LYS A 201 14.93 0.36 -7.24
N THR A 202 14.48 0.86 -6.09
CA THR A 202 14.00 0.03 -4.98
C THR A 202 12.49 0.15 -4.78
N ILE A 203 11.90 -0.79 -4.07
CA ILE A 203 10.50 -0.82 -3.64
C ILE A 203 10.23 0.42 -2.78
N ALA A 204 11.13 0.78 -1.86
CA ALA A 204 10.96 1.95 -1.02
C ALA A 204 10.92 3.26 -1.82
N GLU A 205 11.85 3.44 -2.76
CA GLU A 205 11.87 4.61 -3.65
C GLU A 205 10.61 4.67 -4.51
N THR A 206 10.24 3.54 -5.13
CA THR A 206 9.08 3.43 -6.00
C THR A 206 7.79 3.72 -5.24
N TRP A 207 7.67 3.23 -4.00
CA TRP A 207 6.53 3.48 -3.12
C TRP A 207 6.31 4.97 -2.84
N VAL A 208 7.37 5.71 -2.52
CA VAL A 208 7.28 7.17 -2.29
C VAL A 208 6.82 7.88 -3.57
N LYS A 209 7.33 7.49 -4.74
CA LYS A 209 6.90 8.04 -6.04
C LYS A 209 5.42 7.75 -6.34
N ILE A 210 4.94 6.53 -6.06
CA ILE A 210 3.53 6.14 -6.21
C ILE A 210 2.66 7.02 -5.31
N ILE A 211 3.01 7.13 -4.02
CA ILE A 211 2.26 7.92 -3.05
C ILE A 211 2.17 9.37 -3.49
N HIS A 212 3.30 9.97 -3.89
CA HIS A 212 3.32 11.33 -4.40
C HIS A 212 2.37 11.51 -5.59
N LEU A 213 2.45 10.65 -6.61
CA LEU A 213 1.58 10.75 -7.78
C LEU A 213 0.09 10.67 -7.42
N ILE A 214 -0.29 9.69 -6.59
CA ILE A 214 -1.67 9.51 -6.14
C ILE A 214 -2.12 10.73 -5.32
N LYS A 215 -1.32 11.19 -4.36
CA LYS A 215 -1.69 12.33 -3.51
C LYS A 215 -1.83 13.63 -4.29
N THR A 216 -1.03 13.82 -5.34
CA THR A 216 -1.02 15.04 -6.14
C THR A 216 -2.16 15.05 -7.17
N THR A 217 -2.48 13.93 -7.82
CA THR A 217 -3.41 13.93 -8.98
C THR A 217 -4.58 12.94 -8.89
N GLY A 218 -4.57 12.06 -7.89
CA GLY A 218 -5.59 11.04 -7.72
C GLY A 218 -6.97 11.62 -7.44
N THR A 219 -7.99 11.00 -8.01
CA THR A 219 -9.38 11.42 -7.83
C THR A 219 -9.89 10.94 -6.46
N ILE A 220 -10.49 11.84 -5.68
CA ILE A 220 -11.12 11.49 -4.42
C ILE A 220 -12.50 10.89 -4.68
N ARG A 221 -12.78 9.72 -4.10
CA ARG A 221 -14.05 9.01 -4.27
C ARG A 221 -14.50 8.38 -2.96
N PRO A 222 -15.82 8.24 -2.72
CA PRO A 222 -16.33 7.47 -1.59
C PRO A 222 -16.00 5.98 -1.75
N THR A 223 -15.76 5.31 -0.64
CA THR A 223 -15.60 3.86 -0.57
C THR A 223 -16.95 3.18 -0.28
N ALA A 224 -17.05 1.88 -0.52
CA ALA A 224 -18.23 1.08 -0.14
C ALA A 224 -18.35 0.83 1.37
N TYR A 225 -17.33 1.19 2.16
CA TYR A 225 -17.19 0.82 3.57
C TYR A 225 -17.05 2.02 4.51
N ASP A 226 -17.70 3.14 4.18
CA ASP A 226 -17.58 4.43 4.88
C ASP A 226 -16.20 5.08 4.73
N GLY A 227 -16.18 6.35 4.31
CA GLY A 227 -14.96 7.13 4.08
C GLY A 227 -14.61 7.27 2.61
N GLN A 228 -13.43 7.82 2.36
CA GLN A 228 -12.95 8.15 1.02
C GLN A 228 -11.61 7.48 0.75
N TRP A 229 -11.30 7.36 -0.54
CA TRP A 229 -9.97 7.06 -1.01
C TRP A 229 -9.56 8.06 -2.08
N GLN A 230 -8.26 8.21 -2.30
CA GLN A 230 -7.70 8.94 -3.41
C GLN A 230 -7.11 7.94 -4.40
N GLU A 231 -7.58 7.94 -5.64
CA GLU A 231 -7.41 6.83 -6.59
C GLU A 231 -6.83 7.28 -7.95
N LEU A 232 -5.97 6.44 -8.51
CA LEU A 232 -5.57 6.43 -9.92
C LEU A 232 -5.94 5.11 -10.58
N ILE A 233 -6.29 5.16 -11.86
CA ILE A 233 -6.71 3.99 -12.64
C ILE A 233 -5.58 3.50 -13.53
N ASP A 234 -5.31 2.19 -13.48
CA ASP A 234 -4.28 1.51 -14.27
C ASP A 234 -2.85 2.09 -14.04
N LEU A 235 -2.39 2.03 -12.78
CA LEU A 235 -1.03 2.43 -12.42
C LEU A 235 -0.05 1.25 -12.58
N MET A 236 0.94 1.42 -13.44
CA MET A 236 2.08 0.53 -13.60
C MET A 236 3.26 1.04 -12.76
N ALA A 237 3.68 0.27 -11.77
CA ALA A 237 4.90 0.53 -11.00
C ALA A 237 5.97 -0.50 -11.36
N ILE A 238 7.18 -0.01 -11.67
CA ILE A 238 8.32 -0.79 -12.14
C ILE A 238 9.48 -0.63 -11.15
N VAL A 239 9.97 -1.74 -10.61
CA VAL A 239 11.12 -1.80 -9.71
C VAL A 239 12.27 -2.50 -10.43
N THR A 240 13.39 -1.81 -10.63
CA THR A 240 14.48 -2.30 -11.50
C THR A 240 15.66 -2.91 -10.76
N SER A 241 15.93 -2.53 -9.51
CA SER A 241 17.20 -2.79 -8.85
C SER A 241 17.05 -2.98 -7.33
N GLU A 242 16.08 -3.81 -6.92
CA GLU A 242 15.89 -4.18 -5.52
C GLU A 242 16.99 -5.14 -5.06
N SER A 243 17.56 -4.90 -3.87
CA SER A 243 18.58 -5.79 -3.30
C SER A 243 18.04 -7.17 -2.90
N GLU A 244 18.94 -8.15 -2.77
CA GLU A 244 18.55 -9.51 -2.35
C GLU A 244 17.96 -9.55 -0.94
N ASN A 245 18.45 -8.69 -0.04
CA ASN A 245 18.02 -8.61 1.35
C ASN A 245 16.86 -7.63 1.60
N PHE A 246 16.36 -7.01 0.54
CA PHE A 246 15.43 -5.88 0.58
C PHE A 246 16.00 -4.62 1.23
N ASP A 247 15.74 -3.48 0.61
CA ASP A 247 16.23 -2.19 1.08
C ASP A 247 15.21 -1.56 2.05
N PHE A 248 15.43 -1.80 3.34
CA PHE A 248 14.73 -1.08 4.41
C PHE A 248 15.46 0.24 4.71
N PRO A 249 14.78 1.40 4.61
CA PRO A 249 15.39 2.69 4.92
C PRO A 249 15.75 2.81 6.41
N GLU A 250 16.71 3.69 6.74
CA GLU A 250 17.08 4.04 8.12
C GLU A 250 16.96 5.55 8.35
N PRO A 251 16.02 6.02 9.21
CA PRO A 251 15.00 5.26 9.91
C PRO A 251 13.95 4.68 8.94
N ASN A 252 13.37 3.52 9.28
CA ASN A 252 12.38 2.85 8.45
C ASN A 252 11.09 3.66 8.37
N TYR A 253 10.78 4.15 7.17
CA TYR A 253 9.53 4.87 6.88
C TYR A 253 8.49 4.01 6.15
N LEU A 254 8.79 2.73 5.88
CA LEU A 254 7.83 1.80 5.29
C LEU A 254 6.77 1.40 6.33
N PRO A 255 5.55 1.04 5.89
CA PRO A 255 4.47 0.61 6.78
C PRO A 255 4.68 -0.82 7.34
N ILE A 256 5.83 -1.43 7.06
CA ILE A 256 6.21 -2.79 7.43
C ILE A 256 7.67 -2.81 7.89
N ASP A 257 8.01 -3.83 8.68
CA ASP A 257 9.36 -4.10 9.14
C ASP A 257 9.85 -5.48 8.65
N PRO A 258 11.16 -5.79 8.81
CA PRO A 258 11.71 -7.08 8.38
C PRO A 258 11.08 -8.30 9.04
N CYS A 259 10.65 -8.21 10.31
CA CYS A 259 10.03 -9.33 11.02
C CYS A 259 8.66 -9.65 10.40
N PHE A 260 7.84 -8.64 10.16
CA PHE A 260 6.58 -8.79 9.45
C PHE A 260 6.78 -9.38 8.05
N LEU A 261 7.78 -8.89 7.31
CA LEU A 261 8.04 -9.35 5.95
C LEU A 261 8.39 -10.84 5.90
N GLN A 262 9.23 -11.33 6.81
CA GLN A 262 9.62 -12.75 6.86
C GLN A 262 8.39 -13.66 6.95
N GLU A 263 7.41 -13.29 7.74
CA GLU A 263 6.16 -14.05 7.87
C GLU A 263 5.25 -13.87 6.65
N TYR A 264 5.17 -12.64 6.11
CA TYR A 264 4.33 -12.31 4.97
C TYR A 264 4.74 -13.02 3.68
N ILE A 265 6.05 -13.21 3.44
CA ILE A 265 6.57 -13.93 2.27
C ILE A 265 5.94 -15.33 2.15
N SER A 266 5.75 -16.04 3.26
CA SER A 266 5.13 -17.36 3.26
C SER A 266 3.68 -17.34 2.77
N GLN A 267 2.94 -16.24 2.99
CA GLN A 267 1.57 -16.08 2.52
C GLN A 267 1.46 -15.88 1.00
N ILE A 268 2.55 -15.53 0.33
CA ILE A 268 2.63 -15.42 -1.14
C ILE A 268 3.20 -16.68 -1.77
N ARG A 269 4.26 -17.25 -1.20
CA ARG A 269 5.02 -18.32 -1.84
C ARG A 269 4.54 -19.72 -1.49
N ASP A 270 4.13 -19.93 -0.24
CA ASP A 270 3.94 -21.25 0.33
C ASP A 270 2.45 -21.62 0.35
N ASP A 271 2.14 -22.91 0.21
CA ASP A 271 0.76 -23.39 0.32
C ASP A 271 0.30 -23.34 1.79
N ALA A 272 -1.01 -23.22 1.98
CA ALA A 272 -1.62 -23.21 3.31
C ALA A 272 -2.96 -23.95 3.34
N PRO A 273 -3.22 -24.77 4.38
CA PRO A 273 -4.52 -25.41 4.53
C PRO A 273 -5.61 -24.36 4.78
N LYS A 274 -6.83 -24.64 4.31
CA LYS A 274 -8.00 -23.80 4.63
C LYS A 274 -8.18 -23.76 6.15
N ARG A 275 -8.24 -22.54 6.70
CA ARG A 275 -8.41 -22.30 8.13
C ARG A 275 -9.63 -21.43 8.36
N GLU A 276 -10.50 -21.84 9.28
CA GLU A 276 -11.64 -21.02 9.66
C GLU A 276 -11.16 -19.66 10.21
N GLY A 277 -11.79 -18.59 9.73
CA GLY A 277 -11.41 -17.22 10.10
C GLY A 277 -10.38 -16.58 9.17
N VAL A 278 -9.71 -17.35 8.29
CA VAL A 278 -8.84 -16.83 7.22
C VAL A 278 -9.59 -16.91 5.89
N LYS A 279 -9.61 -15.82 5.11
CA LYS A 279 -10.31 -15.79 3.81
C LYS A 279 -9.56 -16.60 2.75
N TYR A 280 -8.32 -16.22 2.47
CA TYR A 280 -7.41 -16.86 1.53
C TYR A 280 -5.97 -16.37 1.79
N THR A 281 -4.98 -17.09 1.27
CA THR A 281 -3.62 -16.57 1.05
C THR A 281 -3.30 -16.62 -0.44
N TYR A 282 -2.36 -15.79 -0.90
CA TYR A 282 -1.96 -15.82 -2.31
C TYR A 282 -1.24 -17.13 -2.66
N GLY A 283 -0.43 -17.66 -1.74
CA GLY A 283 0.24 -18.95 -1.92
C GLY A 283 -0.74 -20.11 -2.09
N GLN A 284 -1.82 -20.16 -1.31
CA GLN A 284 -2.88 -21.16 -1.50
C GLN A 284 -3.52 -21.07 -2.90
N ARG A 285 -3.79 -19.84 -3.37
CA ARG A 285 -4.34 -19.61 -4.73
C ARG A 285 -3.40 -20.09 -5.83
N LEU A 286 -2.10 -19.90 -5.63
CA LEU A 286 -1.06 -20.28 -6.59
C LEU A 286 -0.71 -21.77 -6.57
N ARG A 287 -0.87 -22.46 -5.43
CA ARG A 287 -0.37 -23.83 -5.22
C ARG A 287 -1.42 -24.92 -5.30
N SER A 288 -2.58 -24.74 -4.64
CA SER A 288 -3.52 -25.84 -4.40
C SER A 288 -4.96 -25.52 -4.76
N HIS A 289 -5.35 -24.24 -4.79
CA HIS A 289 -6.75 -23.82 -4.98
C HIS A 289 -7.40 -24.37 -6.26
N PHE A 290 -6.65 -24.37 -7.38
CA PHE A 290 -7.14 -24.86 -8.68
C PHE A 290 -6.80 -26.33 -8.96
N GLY A 291 -6.36 -27.08 -7.94
CA GLY A 291 -5.94 -28.48 -8.09
C GLY A 291 -4.60 -28.66 -8.80
N CYS A 292 -3.84 -27.57 -9.02
CA CYS A 292 -2.51 -27.61 -9.61
C CYS A 292 -1.59 -26.55 -8.99
N ASP A 293 -0.29 -26.86 -8.92
CA ASP A 293 0.75 -25.94 -8.47
C ASP A 293 1.22 -25.08 -9.65
N GLN A 294 0.66 -23.88 -9.77
CA GLN A 294 0.92 -22.97 -10.88
C GLN A 294 2.36 -22.43 -10.88
N ILE A 295 2.99 -22.29 -9.71
CA ILE A 295 4.38 -21.86 -9.60
C ILE A 295 5.32 -22.97 -10.10
N LYS A 296 5.04 -24.24 -9.75
CA LYS A 296 5.78 -25.38 -10.29
C LYS A 296 5.60 -25.47 -11.81
N LEU A 297 4.38 -25.36 -12.31
CA LEU A 297 4.09 -25.36 -13.75
C LEU A 297 4.82 -24.23 -14.49
N CYS A 298 4.90 -23.04 -13.88
CA CYS A 298 5.67 -21.90 -14.39
C CYS A 298 7.15 -22.25 -14.54
N ILE A 299 7.79 -22.77 -13.49
CA ILE A 299 9.20 -23.17 -13.49
C ILE A 299 9.45 -24.27 -14.53
N ASP A 300 8.63 -25.33 -14.51
CA ASP A 300 8.76 -26.47 -15.44
C ASP A 300 8.67 -26.01 -16.90
N LYS A 301 7.77 -25.07 -17.20
CA LYS A 301 7.62 -24.52 -18.55
C LYS A 301 8.83 -23.70 -18.99
N LEU A 302 9.37 -22.84 -18.11
CA LEU A 302 10.53 -22.00 -18.45
C LEU A 302 11.85 -22.78 -18.50
N VAL A 303 11.97 -23.89 -17.76
CA VAL A 303 13.10 -24.82 -17.91
C VAL A 303 13.07 -25.51 -19.28
N ALA A 304 11.87 -25.88 -19.76
CA ALA A 304 11.72 -26.53 -21.06
C ALA A 304 11.75 -25.56 -22.25
N ASP A 305 11.32 -24.32 -22.06
CA ASP A 305 11.13 -23.30 -23.09
C ASP A 305 11.29 -21.89 -22.48
N ILE A 306 12.54 -21.42 -22.46
CA ILE A 306 12.93 -20.13 -21.88
C ILE A 306 12.25 -18.94 -22.57
N ASP A 307 11.90 -19.09 -23.86
CA ASP A 307 11.30 -18.05 -24.68
C ASP A 307 9.76 -18.04 -24.64
N SER A 308 9.16 -18.92 -23.83
CA SER A 308 7.71 -19.00 -23.67
C SER A 308 7.11 -17.66 -23.22
N ALA A 309 6.12 -17.19 -23.97
CA ALA A 309 5.24 -16.09 -23.60
C ALA A 309 3.97 -16.55 -22.85
N ARG A 310 3.79 -17.86 -22.63
CA ARG A 310 2.56 -18.49 -22.12
C ARG A 310 2.57 -18.75 -20.62
N VAL A 311 3.50 -18.15 -19.89
CA VAL A 311 3.75 -18.47 -18.48
C VAL A 311 2.94 -17.54 -17.59
N VAL A 312 1.74 -17.99 -17.24
CA VAL A 312 0.77 -17.22 -16.48
C VAL A 312 0.30 -17.99 -15.24
N MET A 313 -0.04 -17.26 -14.18
CA MET A 313 -0.69 -17.79 -12.99
C MET A 313 -1.94 -16.96 -12.69
N SER A 314 -3.08 -17.61 -12.46
CA SER A 314 -4.35 -16.98 -12.11
C SER A 314 -4.64 -17.16 -10.63
N LEU A 315 -5.10 -16.11 -9.97
CA LEU A 315 -5.58 -16.18 -8.58
C LEU A 315 -7.10 -15.99 -8.51
N TRP A 316 -7.71 -15.41 -9.56
CA TRP A 316 -9.15 -15.20 -9.63
C TRP A 316 -9.88 -16.48 -10.00
N ASP A 317 -10.80 -16.91 -9.14
CA ASP A 317 -11.70 -18.02 -9.36
C ASP A 317 -13.11 -17.51 -9.68
N VAL A 318 -13.45 -17.50 -10.96
CA VAL A 318 -14.76 -17.02 -11.45
C VAL A 318 -15.94 -17.70 -10.75
N SER A 319 -15.79 -18.94 -10.30
CA SER A 319 -16.87 -19.71 -9.68
C SER A 319 -17.14 -19.30 -8.24
N ASN A 320 -16.13 -18.76 -7.54
CA ASN A 320 -16.16 -18.54 -6.09
C ASN A 320 -15.96 -17.07 -5.67
N ASP A 321 -15.32 -16.27 -6.52
CA ASP A 321 -14.87 -14.91 -6.19
C ASP A 321 -15.86 -13.81 -6.64
N ALA A 322 -17.06 -14.19 -7.10
CA ALA A 322 -18.14 -13.24 -7.37
C ALA A 322 -18.71 -12.59 -6.10
N ASN A 323 -18.43 -13.18 -4.93
CA ASN A 323 -19.00 -12.79 -3.63
C ASN A 323 -17.91 -12.23 -2.68
N ASP A 324 -18.27 -12.00 -1.41
CA ASP A 324 -17.53 -11.15 -0.46
C ASP A 324 -16.00 -11.35 -0.38
N SER A 325 -15.28 -10.26 -0.72
CA SER A 325 -13.82 -10.05 -0.54
C SER A 325 -12.89 -10.98 -1.35
N PRO A 326 -12.93 -10.89 -2.69
CA PRO A 326 -12.10 -11.71 -3.55
C PRO A 326 -10.63 -11.25 -3.56
N PRO A 327 -9.69 -12.04 -4.12
CA PRO A 327 -8.27 -11.68 -4.14
C PRO A 327 -8.02 -10.33 -4.82
N CYS A 328 -7.13 -9.52 -4.24
CA CYS A 328 -6.71 -8.25 -4.83
C CYS A 328 -5.75 -8.48 -6.00
N LEU A 329 -4.76 -9.35 -5.83
CA LEU A 329 -3.91 -9.88 -6.88
C LEU A 329 -4.69 -10.90 -7.72
N ASN A 330 -4.74 -10.75 -9.03
CA ASN A 330 -5.56 -11.60 -9.90
C ASN A 330 -4.74 -12.41 -10.90
N HIS A 331 -3.65 -11.84 -11.40
CA HIS A 331 -2.87 -12.43 -12.47
C HIS A 331 -1.39 -12.16 -12.28
N ILE A 332 -0.56 -13.15 -12.60
CA ILE A 332 0.89 -13.00 -12.69
C ILE A 332 1.33 -13.53 -14.06
N TRP A 333 2.19 -12.76 -14.74
CA TRP A 333 2.86 -13.15 -15.97
C TRP A 333 4.38 -13.10 -15.76
N VAL A 334 5.07 -14.17 -16.15
CA VAL A 334 6.53 -14.29 -16.01
C VAL A 334 7.15 -14.40 -17.40
N ARG A 335 8.19 -13.61 -17.66
CA ARG A 335 8.87 -13.59 -18.97
C ARG A 335 10.38 -13.46 -18.79
N ILE A 336 11.13 -14.17 -19.64
CA ILE A 336 12.58 -14.00 -19.75
C ILE A 336 12.88 -13.27 -21.07
N VAL A 337 13.58 -12.15 -20.97
CA VAL A 337 14.07 -11.34 -22.11
C VAL A 337 15.51 -10.98 -21.80
N ASP A 338 16.43 -11.17 -22.74
CA ASP A 338 17.86 -10.84 -22.58
C ASP A 338 18.49 -11.43 -21.30
N ASN A 339 18.12 -12.67 -20.96
CA ASN A 339 18.50 -13.40 -19.74
C ASN A 339 18.01 -12.76 -18.42
N GLU A 340 17.08 -11.82 -18.48
CA GLU A 340 16.43 -11.23 -17.31
C GLU A 340 15.04 -11.81 -17.10
N LEU A 341 14.79 -12.38 -15.91
CA LEU A 341 13.46 -12.86 -15.53
C LEU A 341 12.66 -11.70 -14.95
N SER A 342 11.64 -11.25 -15.69
CA SER A 342 10.66 -10.25 -15.24
C SER A 342 9.38 -10.91 -14.71
N LEU A 343 8.73 -10.25 -13.76
CA LEU A 343 7.43 -10.66 -13.22
C LEU A 343 6.47 -9.46 -13.27
N THR A 344 5.33 -9.64 -13.92
CA THR A 344 4.24 -8.67 -13.95
C THR A 344 3.06 -9.21 -13.14
N ALA A 345 2.63 -8.46 -12.12
CA ALA A 345 1.50 -8.80 -11.27
C ALA A 345 0.36 -7.79 -11.44
N THR A 346 -0.85 -8.26 -11.72
CA THR A 346 -2.04 -7.41 -11.90
C THR A 346 -2.95 -7.48 -10.69
N PHE A 347 -3.19 -6.31 -10.09
CA PHE A 347 -4.11 -6.10 -8.99
C PHE A 347 -5.36 -5.37 -9.47
N ARG A 348 -6.56 -5.90 -9.18
CA ARG A 348 -7.82 -5.19 -9.45
C ARG A 348 -8.03 -3.99 -8.53
N SER A 349 -7.47 -4.05 -7.33
CA SER A 349 -7.59 -3.05 -6.27
C SER A 349 -6.38 -3.19 -5.36
N ASN A 350 -5.69 -2.09 -5.08
CA ASN A 350 -4.42 -2.11 -4.39
C ASN A 350 -4.30 -0.92 -3.42
N ASP A 351 -4.25 -1.24 -2.12
CA ASP A 351 -3.93 -0.27 -1.07
C ASP A 351 -2.45 0.09 -1.19
N MET A 352 -2.20 1.23 -1.81
CA MET A 352 -0.85 1.68 -2.13
C MET A 352 -0.10 2.16 -0.90
N PHE A 353 -0.78 2.57 0.16
CA PHE A 353 -0.11 3.06 1.35
C PHE A 353 0.24 1.91 2.30
N SER A 354 -0.71 1.07 2.69
CA SER A 354 -0.49 0.05 3.72
C SER A 354 -0.08 -1.31 3.20
N ALA A 355 -0.51 -1.72 2.00
CA ALA A 355 -0.34 -3.10 1.53
C ALA A 355 0.72 -3.27 0.43
N TRP A 356 0.84 -2.30 -0.48
CA TRP A 356 1.72 -2.41 -1.65
C TRP A 356 3.17 -2.76 -1.30
N PRO A 357 3.83 -2.17 -0.27
CA PRO A 357 5.21 -2.54 0.08
C PRO A 357 5.38 -4.02 0.38
N ALA A 358 4.48 -4.60 1.19
CA ALA A 358 4.51 -6.03 1.53
C ALA A 358 4.25 -6.90 0.31
N ASN A 359 3.25 -6.54 -0.51
CA ASN A 359 2.92 -7.25 -1.75
C ASN A 359 4.10 -7.23 -2.73
N ALA A 360 4.73 -6.07 -2.95
CA ALA A 360 5.86 -5.92 -3.86
C ALA A 360 7.07 -6.72 -3.39
N MET A 361 7.40 -6.68 -2.09
CA MET A 361 8.52 -7.47 -1.54
C MET A 361 8.25 -8.97 -1.64
N GLY A 362 7.04 -9.43 -1.29
CA GLY A 362 6.69 -10.85 -1.42
C GLY A 362 6.66 -11.34 -2.87
N LEU A 363 6.21 -10.51 -3.82
CA LEU A 363 6.27 -10.83 -5.25
C LEU A 363 7.71 -10.85 -5.78
N ARG A 364 8.58 -9.96 -5.29
CA ARG A 364 10.02 -10.00 -5.60
C ARG A 364 10.66 -11.27 -5.07
N ASP A 365 10.28 -11.74 -3.88
CA ASP A 365 10.74 -13.04 -3.35
C ASP A 365 10.29 -14.21 -4.24
N LEU A 366 9.01 -14.22 -4.63
CA LEU A 366 8.49 -15.21 -5.57
C LEU A 366 9.25 -15.19 -6.91
N GLN A 367 9.54 -14.00 -7.45
CA GLN A 367 10.32 -13.84 -8.67
C GLN A 367 11.74 -14.42 -8.52
N ARG A 368 12.43 -14.14 -7.40
CA ARG A 368 13.75 -14.72 -7.10
C ARG A 368 13.69 -16.24 -6.98
N HIS A 369 12.68 -16.77 -6.28
CA HIS A 369 12.47 -18.21 -6.16
C HIS A 369 12.33 -18.88 -7.53
N ILE A 370 11.52 -18.32 -8.44
CA ILE A 370 11.34 -18.85 -9.79
C ILE A 370 12.66 -18.80 -10.57
N ARG A 371 13.37 -17.66 -10.56
CA ARG A 371 14.69 -17.51 -11.19
C ARG A 371 15.65 -18.60 -10.70
N ASP A 372 15.77 -18.75 -9.38
CA ASP A 372 16.72 -19.67 -8.77
C ASP A 372 16.44 -21.12 -9.12
N GLU A 373 15.16 -21.52 -9.10
CA GLU A 373 14.77 -22.87 -9.48
C GLU A 373 15.03 -23.15 -10.98
N ILE A 374 14.87 -22.15 -11.86
CA ILE A 374 15.23 -22.30 -13.28
C ILE A 374 16.75 -22.43 -13.44
N CYS A 375 17.54 -21.57 -12.80
CA CYS A 375 19.01 -21.62 -12.85
C CYS A 375 19.56 -22.94 -12.30
N LYS A 376 18.94 -23.52 -11.25
CA LYS A 376 19.33 -24.83 -10.71
C LYS A 376 19.03 -25.99 -11.65
N ARG A 377 18.01 -25.86 -12.51
CA ARG A 377 17.45 -26.94 -13.33
C ARG A 377 17.76 -26.81 -14.83
N SER A 378 18.50 -25.77 -15.22
CA SER A 378 18.86 -25.49 -16.61
C SER A 378 20.31 -25.00 -16.71
N THR A 379 20.82 -24.85 -17.93
CA THR A 379 22.14 -24.26 -18.19
C THR A 379 22.11 -22.74 -18.27
N HIS A 380 20.96 -22.10 -18.03
CA HIS A 380 20.79 -20.66 -18.18
C HIS A 380 21.22 -19.93 -16.90
N SER A 381 22.01 -18.87 -17.07
CA SER A 381 22.40 -17.96 -16.00
C SER A 381 21.52 -16.71 -16.05
N LEU A 382 20.38 -16.77 -15.37
CA LEU A 382 19.40 -15.68 -15.37
C LEU A 382 19.73 -14.61 -14.34
N LYS A 383 19.50 -13.36 -14.73
CA LYS A 383 19.51 -12.18 -13.85
C LYS A 383 18.08 -11.85 -13.41
N MET A 384 17.97 -11.08 -12.33
CA MET A 384 16.70 -10.47 -11.96
C MET A 384 16.36 -9.36 -12.95
N GLY A 385 15.23 -9.50 -13.63
CA GLY A 385 14.62 -8.42 -14.38
C GLY A 385 13.70 -7.56 -13.50
N PRO A 386 12.96 -6.62 -14.10
CA PRO A 386 12.05 -5.75 -13.37
C PRO A 386 10.93 -6.55 -12.69
N LEU A 387 10.54 -6.08 -11.49
CA LEU A 387 9.25 -6.42 -10.90
C LEU A 387 8.26 -5.34 -11.33
N ILE A 388 7.15 -5.74 -11.92
CA ILE A 388 6.12 -4.85 -12.45
C ILE A 388 4.82 -5.14 -11.71
N THR A 389 4.18 -4.12 -11.18
CA THR A 389 2.81 -4.21 -10.65
C THR A 389 1.89 -3.31 -11.46
N ILE A 390 0.78 -3.86 -11.97
CA ILE A 390 -0.28 -3.13 -12.65
C ILE A 390 -1.46 -3.10 -11.70
N SER A 391 -1.83 -1.92 -11.22
CA SER A 391 -2.93 -1.73 -10.28
C SER A 391 -4.07 -0.99 -10.95
N GLN A 392 -5.14 -1.71 -11.25
CA GLN A 392 -6.32 -1.17 -11.95
C GLN A 392 -7.03 -0.11 -11.10
N SER A 393 -7.10 -0.32 -9.78
CA SER A 393 -7.48 0.69 -8.79
C SER A 393 -6.33 0.85 -7.79
N ALA A 394 -5.48 1.85 -8.02
CA ALA A 394 -4.38 2.23 -7.14
C ALA A 394 -4.86 3.32 -6.19
N HIS A 395 -4.97 3.03 -4.89
CA HIS A 395 -5.64 3.96 -3.97
C HIS A 395 -4.95 4.12 -2.61
N ILE A 396 -5.20 5.27 -1.99
CA ILE A 396 -4.82 5.59 -0.61
C ILE A 396 -6.09 5.96 0.16
N TYR A 397 -6.38 5.26 1.26
CA TYR A 397 -7.51 5.57 2.14
C TYR A 397 -7.34 6.90 2.87
N ASP A 398 -8.46 7.54 3.17
CA ASP A 398 -8.54 8.85 3.84
C ASP A 398 -7.77 8.92 5.17
N ASP A 399 -7.87 7.87 5.97
CA ASP A 399 -7.13 7.71 7.22
C ASP A 399 -5.60 7.57 7.07
N CYS A 400 -5.09 7.43 5.84
CA CYS A 400 -3.67 7.37 5.52
C CYS A 400 -3.13 8.65 4.88
N TRP A 401 -3.98 9.61 4.49
CA TRP A 401 -3.56 10.79 3.71
C TRP A 401 -2.52 11.65 4.41
N GLU A 402 -2.64 11.81 5.72
CA GLU A 402 -1.67 12.59 6.48
C GLU A 402 -0.30 11.92 6.54
N ASN A 403 -0.26 10.59 6.72
CA ASN A 403 0.98 9.84 6.77
C ASN A 403 1.66 9.85 5.39
N ALA A 404 0.86 9.69 4.33
CA ALA A 404 1.31 9.83 2.96
C ALA A 404 1.97 11.19 2.70
N GLU A 405 1.36 12.28 3.14
CA GLU A 405 1.90 13.63 3.00
C GLU A 405 3.26 13.80 3.70
N LYS A 406 3.41 13.21 4.89
CA LYS A 406 4.68 13.27 5.65
C LYS A 406 5.79 12.46 5.01
N VAL A 407 5.47 11.29 4.46
CA VAL A 407 6.42 10.51 3.67
C VAL A 407 6.88 11.33 2.45
N ILE A 408 5.96 11.97 1.73
CA ILE A 408 6.29 12.84 0.60
C ILE A 408 7.24 13.97 1.04
N GLN A 409 6.86 14.74 2.06
CA GLN A 409 7.62 15.90 2.53
C GLN A 409 9.03 15.52 3.02
N SER A 410 9.17 14.36 3.66
CA SER A 410 10.44 13.92 4.25
C SER A 410 11.35 13.16 3.27
N GLN A 411 10.80 12.49 2.25
CA GLN A 411 11.55 11.57 1.39
C GLN A 411 11.58 11.97 -0.09
N TYR A 412 10.48 12.49 -0.65
CA TYR A 412 10.39 12.72 -2.09
C TYR A 412 11.45 13.71 -2.60
N GLY A 413 11.69 14.79 -1.84
CA GLY A 413 12.76 15.76 -2.16
C GLY A 413 14.16 15.14 -2.21
N LYS A 414 14.46 14.16 -1.33
CA LYS A 414 15.75 13.44 -1.32
C LYS A 414 15.90 12.53 -2.52
N ILE A 415 14.81 11.84 -2.91
CA ILE A 415 14.77 11.01 -4.11
C ILE A 415 15.07 11.88 -5.35
N CYS A 416 14.44 13.05 -5.45
CA CYS A 416 14.66 13.98 -6.57
C CYS A 416 16.08 14.57 -6.64
N GLN A 417 16.85 14.52 -5.55
CA GLN A 417 18.26 14.96 -5.54
C GLN A 417 19.21 13.88 -6.07
N GLN A 418 18.82 12.61 -6.03
CA GLN A 418 19.59 11.48 -6.57
C GLN A 418 19.30 11.29 -8.07
N ARG A 419 19.59 12.33 -8.86
CA ARG A 419 19.30 12.31 -10.30
C ARG A 419 20.20 11.33 -11.03
N ASP A 420 19.56 10.54 -11.88
CA ASP A 420 20.19 9.71 -12.89
C ASP A 420 19.76 10.27 -14.24
N TYR A 421 20.71 10.66 -15.08
CA TYR A 421 20.44 11.25 -16.39
C TYR A 421 20.33 10.19 -17.50
N ALA A 422 20.28 8.90 -17.12
CA ALA A 422 20.06 7.82 -18.06
C ALA A 422 18.64 7.86 -18.64
N ASP A 423 18.56 7.98 -19.97
CA ASP A 423 17.31 7.87 -20.72
C ASP A 423 17.41 6.67 -21.68
N PRO A 424 16.45 5.72 -21.67
CA PRO A 424 16.42 4.62 -22.62
C PRO A 424 16.38 5.06 -24.09
N THR A 425 15.92 6.28 -24.35
CA THR A 425 15.93 6.90 -25.68
C THR A 425 17.34 7.17 -26.16
N GLY A 426 18.33 7.29 -25.27
CA GLY A 426 19.71 7.62 -25.61
C GLY A 426 20.11 9.03 -25.18
N SER A 427 21.26 9.49 -25.67
CA SER A 427 21.84 10.80 -25.36
C SER A 427 21.90 11.70 -26.59
N PHE A 428 21.99 13.02 -26.38
CA PHE A 428 22.05 13.99 -27.48
C PHE A 428 23.25 14.92 -27.30
N VAL A 429 24.05 15.05 -28.36
CA VAL A 429 25.17 15.99 -28.42
C VAL A 429 24.80 17.13 -29.34
N ILE A 430 24.89 18.36 -28.84
CA ILE A 430 24.52 19.58 -29.55
C ILE A 430 25.78 20.35 -29.87
N THR A 431 25.94 20.72 -31.15
CA THR A 431 27.05 21.57 -31.60
C THR A 431 26.51 22.72 -32.46
N VAL A 432 27.18 23.87 -32.40
CA VAL A 432 26.91 25.02 -33.25
C VAL A 432 28.09 25.18 -34.20
N GLN A 433 27.86 24.97 -35.48
CA GLN A 433 28.90 25.07 -36.52
C GLN A 433 28.28 25.45 -37.87
N ASP A 434 29.07 26.12 -38.70
CA ASP A 434 28.69 26.49 -40.08
C ASP A 434 27.33 27.20 -40.20
N GLY A 435 27.02 28.08 -39.24
CA GLY A 435 25.77 28.83 -39.21
C GLY A 435 24.53 27.97 -38.95
N LYS A 436 24.69 26.80 -38.30
CA LYS A 436 23.62 25.85 -37.95
C LYS A 436 23.85 25.21 -36.58
N ILE A 437 22.78 24.66 -36.03
CA ILE A 437 22.79 23.77 -34.86
C ILE A 437 22.71 22.33 -35.39
N LEU A 438 23.61 21.48 -34.93
CA LEU A 438 23.64 20.04 -35.19
C LEU A 438 23.33 19.30 -33.89
N VAL A 439 22.48 18.27 -33.96
CA VAL A 439 22.15 17.42 -32.82
C VAL A 439 22.39 15.97 -33.22
N GLU A 440 23.38 15.32 -32.61
CA GLU A 440 23.64 13.89 -32.78
C GLU A 440 22.91 13.11 -31.70
N HIS A 441 22.14 12.11 -32.10
CA HIS A 441 21.41 11.23 -31.20
C HIS A 441 22.13 9.88 -31.12
N MET A 442 22.50 9.49 -29.90
CA MET A 442 23.36 8.34 -29.63
C MET A 442 22.64 7.27 -28.81
N THR A 443 22.95 6.00 -29.06
CA THR A 443 22.40 4.88 -28.27
C THR A 443 22.88 4.90 -26.82
N PRO A 444 22.04 4.45 -25.86
CA PRO A 444 22.48 4.24 -24.49
C PRO A 444 23.67 3.27 -24.41
N GLY A 445 24.67 3.60 -23.59
CA GLY A 445 25.82 2.73 -23.31
C GLY A 445 26.91 2.74 -24.38
N SER A 446 26.58 2.42 -25.65
CA SER A 446 27.59 2.30 -26.70
C SER A 446 28.02 3.64 -27.31
N GLY A 447 27.14 4.66 -27.26
CA GLY A 447 27.40 5.97 -27.84
C GLY A 447 27.33 6.01 -29.38
N GLU A 448 26.87 4.94 -30.02
CA GLU A 448 26.69 4.91 -31.49
C GLU A 448 25.67 5.95 -31.94
N VAL A 449 26.06 6.81 -32.90
CA VAL A 449 25.17 7.81 -33.50
C VAL A 449 24.16 7.12 -34.40
N VAL A 450 22.88 7.20 -34.05
CA VAL A 450 21.77 6.58 -34.77
C VAL A 450 20.93 7.57 -35.56
N ASN A 451 21.02 8.86 -35.23
CA ASN A 451 20.32 9.90 -35.96
C ASN A 451 21.04 11.24 -35.83
N CYS A 452 20.76 12.16 -36.76
CA CYS A 452 21.31 13.50 -36.76
C CYS A 452 20.26 14.51 -37.20
N TYR A 453 20.07 15.57 -36.41
CA TYR A 453 19.16 16.67 -36.69
C TYR A 453 19.97 17.93 -36.99
N CYS A 454 19.50 18.73 -37.95
CA CYS A 454 20.17 19.97 -38.32
C CYS A 454 19.15 21.08 -38.60
N GLY A 455 19.40 22.26 -38.04
CA GLY A 455 18.48 23.40 -38.15
C GLY A 455 19.09 24.69 -37.63
N LYS A 456 18.34 25.78 -37.70
CA LYS A 456 18.75 27.08 -37.13
C LYS A 456 17.92 27.50 -35.92
N SER A 457 16.81 26.81 -35.67
CA SER A 457 15.88 27.15 -34.60
C SER A 457 15.72 26.01 -33.62
N ALA A 458 15.76 26.33 -32.31
CA ALA A 458 15.50 25.37 -31.25
C ALA A 458 14.11 24.76 -31.40
N LYS A 459 13.12 25.59 -31.76
CA LYS A 459 11.73 25.14 -31.97
C LYS A 459 11.61 24.07 -33.03
N GLN A 460 12.26 24.26 -34.17
CA GLN A 460 12.25 23.27 -35.23
C GLN A 460 12.87 21.95 -34.75
N LEU A 461 14.01 22.02 -34.07
CA LEU A 461 14.76 20.85 -33.64
C LEU A 461 14.05 20.07 -32.54
N TYR A 462 13.59 20.72 -31.45
CA TYR A 462 12.89 20.00 -30.39
C TYR A 462 11.57 19.40 -30.87
N GLN A 463 10.89 19.99 -31.87
CA GLN A 463 9.68 19.42 -32.46
C GLN A 463 9.98 18.14 -33.26
N GLN A 464 11.07 18.12 -34.01
CA GLN A 464 11.52 16.92 -34.73
C GLN A 464 11.96 15.82 -33.77
N ILE A 465 12.75 16.17 -32.74
CA ILE A 465 13.19 15.22 -31.72
C ILE A 465 11.99 14.64 -30.98
N ALA A 466 11.05 15.46 -30.53
CA ALA A 466 9.84 14.98 -29.84
C ALA A 466 8.99 14.06 -30.73
N ALA A 467 8.89 14.34 -32.04
CA ALA A 467 8.17 13.48 -32.97
C ALA A 467 8.86 12.13 -33.21
N ASN A 468 10.19 12.12 -33.26
CA ASN A 468 10.99 10.91 -33.52
C ASN A 468 11.26 10.08 -32.25
N CYS A 469 11.15 10.69 -31.07
CA CYS A 469 11.47 10.09 -29.79
C CYS A 469 10.25 10.09 -28.84
N PRO A 470 9.19 9.31 -29.12
CA PRO A 470 7.97 9.31 -28.30
C PRO A 470 8.17 8.79 -26.87
N GLY A 471 9.29 8.11 -26.60
CA GLY A 471 9.68 7.61 -25.27
C GLY A 471 10.61 8.53 -24.49
N LEU A 472 10.97 9.71 -25.03
CA LEU A 472 11.89 10.65 -24.39
C LEU A 472 11.35 11.09 -23.03
N GLN A 473 12.19 10.96 -21.99
CA GLN A 473 11.76 11.33 -20.65
C GLN A 473 11.55 12.85 -20.53
N VAL A 474 10.57 13.25 -19.71
CA VAL A 474 10.15 14.65 -19.59
C VAL A 474 11.31 15.55 -19.13
N GLU A 475 12.09 15.12 -18.14
CA GLU A 475 13.24 15.90 -17.66
C GLU A 475 14.29 16.07 -18.75
N HIS A 476 14.56 15.03 -19.53
CA HIS A 476 15.48 15.08 -20.66
C HIS A 476 14.96 16.00 -21.77
N ALA A 477 13.67 15.97 -22.06
CA ALA A 477 13.05 16.90 -23.02
C ALA A 477 13.17 18.37 -22.57
N ILE A 478 12.99 18.66 -21.27
CA ILE A 478 13.17 20.01 -20.70
C ILE A 478 14.64 20.46 -20.82
N TYR A 479 15.58 19.56 -20.52
CA TYR A 479 17.00 19.80 -20.72
C TYR A 479 17.32 20.12 -22.18
N LEU A 480 16.87 19.29 -23.14
CA LEU A 480 17.12 19.50 -24.57
C LEU A 480 16.55 20.84 -25.05
N GLY A 481 15.33 21.18 -24.65
CA GLY A 481 14.75 22.49 -24.98
C GLY A 481 15.62 23.65 -24.48
N THR A 482 16.19 23.53 -23.28
CA THR A 482 17.07 24.53 -22.69
C THR A 482 18.40 24.65 -23.46
N GLU A 483 19.05 23.52 -23.74
CA GLU A 483 20.32 23.50 -24.49
C GLU A 483 20.15 24.00 -25.93
N LEU A 484 19.09 23.58 -26.62
CA LEU A 484 18.78 24.02 -27.97
C LEU A 484 18.51 25.53 -28.02
N GLN A 485 17.81 26.09 -27.02
CA GLN A 485 17.59 27.53 -26.94
C GLN A 485 18.90 28.31 -26.74
N LYS A 486 19.84 27.78 -25.94
CA LYS A 486 21.17 28.37 -25.79
C LYS A 486 21.97 28.33 -27.10
N ALA A 487 21.90 27.19 -27.81
CA ALA A 487 22.55 27.03 -29.11
C ALA A 487 21.98 28.01 -30.16
N GLU A 488 20.66 28.20 -30.20
CA GLU A 488 20.01 29.18 -31.09
C GLU A 488 20.43 30.61 -30.75
N LEU A 489 20.52 30.97 -29.47
CA LEU A 489 20.99 32.30 -29.05
C LEU A 489 22.42 32.56 -29.52
N ALA A 490 23.34 31.62 -29.26
CA ALA A 490 24.72 31.73 -29.70
C ALA A 490 24.84 31.79 -31.24
N LEU A 491 24.01 31.04 -31.96
CA LEU A 491 23.96 31.08 -33.42
C LEU A 491 23.43 32.42 -33.95
N SER A 492 22.47 33.05 -33.26
CA SER A 492 21.95 34.35 -33.66
C SER A 492 22.89 35.52 -33.35
N MET A 493 23.82 35.33 -32.41
CA MET A 493 24.75 36.35 -31.91
C MET A 493 26.19 35.81 -31.91
N GLU A 494 26.62 35.23 -33.04
CA GLU A 494 27.92 34.50 -33.16
C GLU A 494 29.14 35.32 -32.73
N GLN A 495 29.06 36.66 -32.75
CA GLN A 495 30.16 37.54 -32.35
C GLN A 495 30.19 37.82 -30.84
N GLU A 496 29.06 37.62 -30.14
CA GLU A 496 28.85 37.98 -28.74
C GLU A 496 28.75 36.77 -27.82
N PHE A 497 28.22 35.63 -28.29
CA PHE A 497 27.95 34.47 -27.44
C PHE A 497 28.65 33.20 -27.91
N ILE A 498 29.23 32.46 -26.96
CA ILE A 498 29.87 31.16 -27.18
C ILE A 498 29.02 30.09 -26.49
N TYR A 499 28.60 29.10 -27.28
CA TYR A 499 27.89 27.92 -26.79
C TYR A 499 28.88 26.78 -26.47
N GLU A 500 28.73 26.21 -25.29
CA GLU A 500 29.33 24.95 -24.86
C GLU A 500 28.20 24.21 -24.12
N GLN A 501 27.85 23.00 -24.56
CA GLN A 501 26.79 22.21 -23.94
C GLN A 501 27.08 22.01 -22.45
N ASP A 502 26.05 21.99 -21.62
CA ASP A 502 26.12 21.89 -20.15
C ASP A 502 26.79 23.08 -19.44
N LYS A 503 27.24 24.11 -20.17
CA LYS A 503 27.77 25.35 -19.59
C LYS A 503 26.80 26.51 -19.75
N PRO A 504 26.88 27.52 -18.85
CA PRO A 504 26.28 28.82 -19.12
C PRO A 504 26.84 29.42 -20.41
N ILE A 505 26.02 30.17 -21.15
CA ILE A 505 26.47 30.94 -22.32
C ILE A 505 27.59 31.90 -21.86
N ARG A 506 28.72 31.91 -22.58
CA ARG A 506 29.83 32.84 -22.32
C ARG A 506 29.79 34.00 -23.30
N ILE A 507 30.20 35.18 -22.83
CA ILE A 507 30.34 36.37 -23.67
C ILE A 507 31.72 36.34 -24.34
N SER A 508 31.77 36.57 -25.64
CA SER A 508 32.98 36.72 -26.43
C SER A 508 33.67 38.05 -26.10
N ASN A 509 34.91 38.00 -25.62
CA ASN A 509 35.73 39.20 -25.34
C ASN A 509 36.19 39.95 -26.60
N LYS A 510 35.73 39.56 -27.80
CA LYS A 510 36.11 40.19 -29.08
C LYS A 510 35.30 41.43 -29.43
N VAL A 511 34.28 41.78 -28.64
CA VAL A 511 33.53 43.03 -28.77
C VAL A 511 33.94 43.98 -27.64
N ARG A 512 34.99 44.77 -27.91
CA ARG A 512 35.25 46.04 -27.23
C ARG A 512 35.63 47.08 -28.27
#